data_AF-A0A7X0QNB4-F1
#
_entry.id   AF-A0A7X0QNB4-F1
#
_cell.length_a   1.000
_cell.length_b   1.000
_cell.length_c   1.000
_cell.angle_alpha   90.00
_cell.angle_beta   90.00
_cell.angle_gamma   90.00
#
_symmetry.space_group_name_H-M   'P 1'
#
loop_
_entity.id
_entity.type
_entity.pdbx_description
1 polymer ?
#
loop_
_entity_poly.entity_id
_entity_poly.type
_entity_poly.pdbx_seq_one_letter_code
_entity_poly.pdbx_strand_id
1 'polypeptide(L)' 'MTRILLNVEPAGDAGWDVSFHRLLLDHHASPDDAVRAASEHAYRRYVVTGTPTGVALALGDGEAVIVQANG' A
#
# COMPACT_ATOMS: atom_id res chain seq x y z
N MET A 1 16.57 4.83 -3.77
CA MET A 1 16.11 3.60 -3.10
C MET A 1 14.74 3.23 -3.68
N THR A 2 14.53 2.00 -4.15
CA THR A 2 13.24 1.60 -4.74
C THR A 2 12.30 1.14 -3.64
N ARG A 3 11.14 1.78 -3.51
CA ARG A 3 10.09 1.44 -2.54
C ARG A 3 8.95 0.75 -3.28
N ILE A 4 8.59 -0.45 -2.83
CA ILE A 4 7.57 -1.29 -3.48
C ILE A 4 6.34 -1.32 -2.58
N LEU A 5 5.20 -1.06 -3.20
CA LEU A 5 3.89 -1.16 -2.60
C LEU A 5 3.24 -2.46 -3.09
N LEU A 6 2.83 -3.33 -2.17
CA LEU A 6 1.98 -4.47 -2.48
C LEU A 6 0.55 -4.13 -2.06
N ASN A 7 -0.34 -4.03 -3.02
CA ASN A 7 -1.76 -3.87 -2.78
C ASN A 7 -2.42 -5.25 -2.70
N VAL A 8 -3.22 -5.49 -1.67
CA VAL A 8 -3.87 -6.77 -1.38
C VAL A 8 -5.37 -6.54 -1.21
N GLU A 9 -6.16 -7.16 -2.08
CA GLU A 9 -7.60 -6.95 -2.17
C GLU A 9 -8.35 -8.28 -2.08
N PRO A 10 -9.58 -8.31 -1.53
CA PRO A 10 -10.43 -9.49 -1.65
C PRO A 10 -10.75 -9.77 -3.12
N ALA A 11 -10.43 -10.98 -3.58
CA ALA A 11 -10.79 -11.46 -4.91
C ALA A 11 -11.98 -12.42 -4.79
N GLY A 12 -13.19 -11.88 -4.91
CA GLY A 12 -14.44 -12.64 -5.01
C GLY A 12 -14.54 -13.82 -4.03
N ASP A 13 -14.92 -15.00 -4.55
CA ASP A 13 -15.49 -16.10 -3.74
C ASP A 13 -14.55 -16.79 -2.73
N ALA A 14 -13.24 -16.52 -2.70
CA ALA A 14 -12.34 -16.94 -1.60
C ALA A 14 -10.87 -16.48 -1.78
N GLY A 15 -10.58 -15.56 -2.71
CA GLY A 15 -9.21 -15.23 -3.10
C GLY A 15 -8.70 -13.91 -2.53
N TRP A 16 -7.40 -13.67 -2.70
CA TRP A 16 -6.78 -12.36 -2.54
C TRP A 16 -6.08 -11.98 -3.83
N ASP A 17 -6.42 -10.81 -4.39
CA ASP A 17 -5.73 -10.23 -5.52
C ASP A 17 -4.57 -9.39 -5.00
N VAL A 18 -3.36 -9.72 -5.46
CA VAL A 18 -2.14 -9.00 -5.09
C VAL A 18 -1.62 -8.26 -6.33
N SER A 19 -1.46 -6.94 -6.21
CA SER A 19 -0.87 -6.12 -7.26
C SER A 19 0.32 -5.32 -6.74
N PHE A 20 1.34 -5.16 -7.59
CA PHE A 20 2.57 -4.46 -7.25
C PHE A 20 2.56 -3.07 -7.86
N HIS A 21 2.81 -2.06 -7.03
CA HIS A 21 2.94 -0.68 -7.44
C HIS A 21 4.30 -0.14 -7.01
N ARG A 22 4.95 0.62 -7.88
CA ARG A 22 6.16 1.34 -7.52
C ARG A 22 5.77 2.66 -6.89
N LEU A 23 6.25 2.93 -5.68
CA LEU A 23 6.04 4.21 -5.04
C LEU A 23 7.16 5.17 -5.47
N LEU A 24 6.81 6.16 -6.31
CA LEU A 24 7.71 7.23 -6.70
C LEU A 24 7.61 8.34 -5.66
N LEU A 25 8.67 8.51 -4.88
CA LEU A 25 8.80 9.57 -3.91
C LEU A 25 10.02 10.42 -4.23
N ASP A 26 10.00 11.65 -3.75
CA ASP A 26 11.17 12.52 -3.76
C ASP A 26 12.36 11.80 -3.10
N HIS A 27 13.56 12.00 -3.64
CA HIS A 27 14.80 11.47 -3.07
C HIS A 27 15.07 11.90 -1.63
N HIS A 28 14.45 13.00 -1.17
CA HIS A 28 14.50 13.45 0.23
C HIS A 28 13.35 12.93 1.10
N ALA A 29 12.41 12.16 0.54
CA ALA A 29 11.25 11.68 1.28
C ALA A 29 11.65 10.67 2.36
N SER A 30 11.17 10.93 3.57
CA SER A 30 11.39 10.09 4.75
C SER A 30 10.63 8.75 4.65
N PRO A 31 10.95 7.76 5.50
CA PRO A 31 10.11 6.57 5.67
C PRO A 31 8.66 6.91 6.00
N ASP A 32 8.42 7.92 6.85
CA ASP A 32 7.08 8.36 7.24
C ASP A 32 6.29 8.92 6.06
N ASP A 33 6.95 9.65 5.15
CA ASP A 33 6.33 10.10 3.90
C ASP A 33 5.88 8.92 3.03
N ALA A 34 6.67 7.83 3.04
CA ALA A 34 6.33 6.62 2.31
C ALA A 34 5.14 5.88 2.93
N VAL A 35 5.09 5.79 4.27
CA VAL A 35 3.94 5.24 4.99
C VAL A 35 2.69 6.09 4.75
N ARG A 36 2.80 7.42 4.84
CA ARG A 36 1.67 8.33 4.56
C ARG A 36 1.15 8.16 3.13
N ALA A 37 2.04 8.09 2.14
CA ALA A 37 1.65 7.89 0.75
C ALA A 37 0.99 6.50 0.52
N ALA A 38 1.47 5.45 1.21
CA ALA A 38 0.84 4.13 1.20
C ALA A 38 -0.58 4.16 1.81
N SER A 39 -0.74 4.83 2.95
CA SER A 39 -2.06 5.04 3.59
C SER A 39 -3.03 5.80 2.70
N GLU A 40 -2.59 6.90 2.08
CA GLU A 40 -3.41 7.67 1.14
C GLU A 40 -3.78 6.86 -0.10
N HIS A 41 -2.92 5.95 -0.57
CA HIS A 41 -3.23 5.03 -1.65
C HIS A 41 -4.34 4.04 -1.24
N ALA A 42 -4.17 3.35 -0.11
CA ALA A 42 -5.14 2.40 0.42
C ALA A 42 -6.52 3.06 0.63
N TYR A 43 -6.53 4.25 1.23
CA TYR A 43 -7.77 5.00 1.49
C TYR A 43 -8.47 5.43 0.21
N ARG A 44 -7.74 5.98 -0.77
CA ARG A 44 -8.34 6.35 -2.07
C ARG A 44 -8.97 5.16 -2.77
N ARG A 45 -8.32 4.00 -2.71
CA ARG A 45 -8.83 2.76 -3.29
C ARG A 45 -10.12 2.29 -2.61
N TYR A 46 -10.16 2.33 -1.28
CA TYR A 46 -11.37 2.06 -0.50
C TYR A 46 -12.52 3.00 -0.87
N VAL A 47 -12.28 4.31 -0.96
CA VAL A 47 -13.31 5.29 -1.33
C VAL A 47 -13.91 5.02 -2.71
N VAL A 48 -13.11 4.56 -3.68
CA VAL A 48 -13.57 4.27 -5.05
C VAL A 48 -14.31 2.94 -5.14
N THR A 49 -13.82 1.90 -4.46
CA THR A 49 -14.31 0.53 -4.63
C THR A 49 -15.32 0.09 -3.57
N GLY A 50 -15.42 0.82 -2.45
CA GLY A 50 -16.14 0.39 -1.25
C GLY A 50 -15.54 -0.85 -0.58
N THR A 51 -14.39 -1.33 -1.03
CA THR A 51 -13.78 -2.60 -0.58
C THR A 51 -12.57 -2.32 0.29
N PRO A 52 -12.50 -2.88 1.52
CA PRO A 52 -11.33 -2.75 2.37
C PRO A 52 -10.08 -3.22 1.63
N THR A 53 -9.08 -2.34 1.57
CA THR A 53 -7.85 -2.56 0.82
C THR A 53 -6.67 -2.56 1.78
N GLY A 54 -5.93 -3.67 1.81
CA GLY A 54 -4.68 -3.80 2.54
C GLY A 54 -3.50 -3.43 1.65
N VAL A 55 -2.48 -2.79 2.23
CA VAL A 55 -1.27 -2.39 1.55
C VAL A 55 -0.06 -2.75 2.40
N ALA A 56 0.95 -3.39 1.82
CA ALA A 56 2.24 -3.60 2.47
C ALA A 56 3.32 -2.77 1.76
N LEU A 57 4.11 -2.03 2.52
CA LEU A 57 5.21 -1.21 2.04
C LEU A 57 6.53 -1.83 2.48
N ALA A 58 7.36 -2.24 1.52
CA ALA A 58 8.73 -2.67 1.79
C ALA A 58 9.70 -1.49 1.61
N LEU A 59 10.45 -1.16 2.67
CA LEU A 59 11.34 0.01 2.69
C LEU A 59 12.77 -0.27 2.22
N GLY A 60 13.09 -1.52 1.88
CA GLY A 60 14.37 -1.93 1.28
C GLY A 60 15.36 -2.53 2.29
N ASP A 61 15.20 -2.27 3.58
CA ASP A 61 16.12 -2.72 4.64
C ASP A 61 15.64 -4.00 5.35
N GLY A 62 14.67 -4.70 4.76
CA GLY A 62 13.99 -5.85 5.36
C GLY A 62 12.79 -5.48 6.26
N GLU A 63 12.59 -4.19 6.53
CA GLU A 63 11.39 -3.69 7.21
C GLU A 63 10.21 -3.56 6.23
N ALA A 64 9.07 -4.10 6.64
CA ALA A 64 7.80 -3.99 5.94
C ALA A 64 6.73 -3.42 6.87
N VAL A 65 6.03 -2.39 6.41
CA VAL A 65 4.90 -1.79 7.13
C VAL A 65 3.61 -2.25 6.48
N ILE A 66 2.70 -2.83 7.26
CA ILE A 66 1.35 -3.19 6.80
C ILE A 66 0.41 -2.06 7.18
N VAL A 67 -0.25 -1.51 6.17
CA VAL A 67 -1.25 -0.46 6.28
C VAL A 67 -2.56 -0.99 5.70
N GLN A 68 -3.64 -0.98 6.47
CA GLN A 68 -4.95 -1.39 6.00
C GLN A 68 -5.92 -0.22 6.05
N ALA A 69 -6.65 0.02 4.95
CA ALA A 69 -7.79 0.92 4.97
C ALA A 69 -8.98 0.16 5.56
N ASN A 70 -9.22 0.37 6.87
CA ASN A 70 -10.48 0.07 7.51
C ASN A 70 -11.15 1.40 7.83
N GLY A 71 -12.31 1.65 7.21
CA GLY A 71 -13.28 2.56 7.81
C GLY A 71 -13.79 1.98 9.10
#